data_AF-A0A1C3FB63-F1
#
_entry.id   AF-A0A1C3FB63-F1
#
_cell.length_a   1.000
_cell.length_b   1.000
_cell.length_c   1.000
_cell.angle_alpha   90.00
_cell.angle_beta   90.00
_cell.angle_gamma   90.00
#
_symmetry.space_group_name_H-M   'P 1'
#
loop_
_entity.id
_entity.type
_entity.pdbx_description
1 polymer ?
#
loop_
_entity_poly.entity_id
_entity_poly.type
_entity_poly.pdbx_seq_one_letter_code
_entity_poly.pdbx_strand_id
1 'polypeptide(L)'
;MININALEKQCPKCFGLGRIENPTWLQFWTMQNDLKDGFQTLTDQAQETSVENADQGQPTEPIFFICRECHGKGKILTAEGKQLIEFVRFWINPNY
;
A
#
# COMPACT_ATOMS: atom_id res chain seq x y z
N MET A 1 35.29 2.64 -6.06
CA MET A 1 34.03 2.62 -6.82
C MET A 1 32.88 2.74 -5.83
N ILE A 2 31.93 3.66 -6.04
CA ILE A 2 30.79 3.82 -5.12
C ILE A 2 29.85 2.63 -5.28
N ASN A 3 29.51 1.96 -4.19
CA ASN A 3 28.50 0.91 -4.20
C ASN A 3 27.09 1.54 -4.22
N ILE A 4 26.49 1.65 -5.40
CA ILE A 4 25.18 2.27 -5.59
C ILE A 4 24.09 1.53 -4.79
N ASN A 5 24.23 0.21 -4.62
CA ASN A 5 23.27 -0.60 -3.87
C ASN A 5 23.28 -0.29 -2.36
N ALA A 6 24.33 0.35 -1.85
CA ALA A 6 24.43 0.75 -0.45
C ALA A 6 23.86 2.16 -0.17
N LEU A 7 23.44 2.90 -1.20
CA LEU A 7 22.91 4.27 -1.07
C LEU A 7 21.43 4.31 -0.67
N GLU A 8 20.73 3.20 -0.88
CA GLU A 8 19.32 3.05 -0.57
C GLU A 8 19.11 1.80 0.27
N LYS A 9 18.15 1.86 1.19
CA LYS A 9 17.65 0.68 1.90
C LYS A 9 16.15 0.55 1.70
N GLN A 10 15.66 -0.67 1.86
CA GLN A 10 14.22 -0.94 1.85
C GLN A 10 13.53 -0.08 2.91
N CYS A 11 12.41 0.54 2.54
CA CYS A 11 11.61 1.31 3.48
C CYS A 11 11.02 0.36 4.53
N PRO A 12 11.30 0.56 5.83
CA PRO A 12 10.84 -0.35 6.88
C PRO A 12 9.32 -0.29 7.07
N LYS A 13 8.68 0.84 6.75
CA LYS A 13 7.24 1.03 6.97
C LYS A 13 6.33 0.37 5.94
N CYS A 14 6.76 0.30 4.68
CA CYS A 14 6.01 -0.39 3.63
C CYS A 14 6.71 -1.66 3.14
N PHE A 15 7.80 -2.07 3.81
CA PHE A 15 8.61 -3.24 3.44
C PHE A 15 8.92 -3.30 1.94
N GLY A 16 9.33 -2.18 1.33
CA GLY A 16 9.70 -2.16 -0.08
C GLY A 16 8.55 -1.94 -1.07
N LEU A 17 7.29 -2.01 -0.63
CA LEU A 17 6.13 -1.96 -1.53
C LEU A 17 5.83 -0.55 -2.06
N GLY A 18 6.28 0.49 -1.36
CA GLY A 18 5.95 1.89 -1.68
C GLY A 18 4.51 2.28 -1.33
N ARG A 19 3.68 1.33 -0.90
CA ARG A 19 2.27 1.52 -0.56
C ARG A 19 1.92 0.84 0.75
N ILE A 20 0.83 1.29 1.37
CA ILE A 20 0.28 0.74 2.62
C ILE A 20 -1.19 0.42 2.34
N GLU A 21 -1.64 -0.75 2.77
CA GLU A 21 -3.05 -1.15 2.65
C GLU A 21 -3.96 -0.18 3.41
N ASN A 22 -5.11 0.10 2.82
CA ASN A 22 -6.14 0.86 3.51
C ASN A 22 -6.95 -0.07 4.43
N PRO A 23 -6.94 0.17 5.76
CA PRO A 23 -7.72 -0.64 6.71
C PRO A 23 -9.22 -0.68 6.40
N THR A 24 -9.77 0.38 5.82
CA THR A 24 -11.20 0.46 5.45
C THR A 24 -11.57 -0.63 4.45
N TRP A 25 -10.67 -0.92 3.50
CA TRP A 25 -10.87 -2.00 2.54
C TRP A 25 -10.73 -3.37 3.16
N LEU A 26 -9.79 -3.55 4.10
CA LEU A 26 -9.65 -4.82 4.82
C LEU A 26 -10.95 -5.16 5.57
N GLN A 27 -11.55 -4.19 6.26
CA GLN A 27 -12.84 -4.37 6.95
C GLN A 27 -13.96 -4.74 5.99
N PHE A 28 -14.06 -4.06 4.84
CA PHE A 28 -15.06 -4.35 3.83
C PHE A 28 -14.95 -5.81 3.34
N TRP A 29 -13.74 -6.26 2.99
CA TRP A 29 -13.52 -7.63 2.54
C TRP A 29 -13.82 -8.68 3.62
N THR A 30 -13.42 -8.42 4.87
CA THR A 30 -13.73 -9.33 5.98
C THR A 30 -15.23 -9.47 6.19
N MET A 31 -15.97 -8.36 6.24
CA MET A 31 -17.42 -8.39 6.41
C MET A 31 -18.13 -9.09 5.24
N GLN A 32 -17.65 -8.90 4.01
CA GLN A 32 -18.21 -9.56 2.83
C GLN A 32 -17.96 -11.07 2.83
N ASN A 33 -16.78 -11.51 3.28
CA ASN A 33 -16.46 -12.94 3.40
C ASN A 33 -17.28 -13.60 4.53
N ASP A 34 -17.41 -12.97 5.69
CA ASP A 34 -18.23 -13.48 6.80
C ASP A 34 -19.70 -13.63 6.40
N LEU A 35 -20.24 -12.67 5.64
CA LEU A 35 -21.58 -12.77 5.08
C LEU A 35 -21.68 -13.95 4.10
N LYS A 36 -20.69 -14.11 3.22
CA LYS A 36 -20.67 -15.20 2.24
C LYS A 36 -20.62 -16.58 2.92
N ASP A 37 -19.82 -16.74 3.96
CA ASP A 37 -19.72 -17.98 4.74
C ASP A 37 -21.03 -18.27 5.52
N GLY A 38 -21.68 -17.22 6.04
CA GLY A 38 -22.99 -17.32 6.68
C GLY A 38 -24.13 -17.70 5.71
N PHE A 39 -24.06 -17.25 4.46
CA PHE A 39 -25.00 -17.67 3.42
C PHE A 39 -24.71 -19.09 2.91
N GLN A 40 -23.43 -19.48 2.80
CA GLN A 40 -23.02 -20.83 2.40
C GLN A 40 -23.54 -21.90 3.36
N THR A 41 -23.58 -21.59 4.67
CA THR A 41 -24.14 -22.48 5.71
C THR A 41 -25.67 -22.54 5.72
N LEU A 42 -26.37 -21.56 5.14
CA LEU A 42 -27.83 -21.54 5.00
C LEU A 42 -28.33 -22.07 3.65
N THR A 43 -27.48 -22.08 2.61
CA THR A 43 -27.86 -22.46 1.23
C THR A 43 -27.84 -23.95 0.95
N ASP A 44 -27.31 -24.78 1.86
CA ASP A 44 -27.49 -26.24 1.78
C ASP A 44 -28.97 -26.68 1.98
N GLN A 45 -29.90 -25.73 2.25
CA GLN A 45 -31.33 -26.03 2.38
C GLN A 45 -32.30 -25.18 1.52
N ALA A 46 -31.86 -24.28 0.63
CA ALA A 46 -32.83 -23.56 -0.21
C ALA A 46 -32.27 -23.08 -1.55
N GLN A 47 -32.94 -23.52 -2.62
CA GLN A 47 -32.83 -23.08 -4.01
C GLN A 47 -32.92 -21.56 -4.17
N GLU A 48 -32.09 -21.07 -5.09
CA GLU A 48 -32.34 -19.99 -6.06
C GLU A 48 -33.16 -18.79 -5.55
N THR A 49 -32.46 -17.74 -5.16
CA THR A 49 -32.94 -16.37 -5.41
C THR A 49 -31.81 -15.53 -6.00
N SER A 50 -32.18 -14.85 -7.09
CA SER A 50 -31.40 -13.96 -7.92
C SER A 50 -30.43 -13.07 -7.13
N VAL A 51 -29.14 -13.20 -7.43
CA VAL A 51 -28.13 -12.21 -7.05
C VAL A 51 -28.35 -10.98 -7.93
N GLU A 52 -29.25 -10.10 -7.49
CA GLU A 52 -29.18 -8.71 -7.89
C GLU A 52 -27.76 -8.24 -7.56
N ASN A 53 -27.01 -7.84 -8.58
CA ASN A 53 -25.69 -7.24 -8.44
C ASN A 53 -25.85 -5.92 -7.69
N ALA A 54 -25.94 -6.02 -6.37
CA ALA A 54 -26.03 -4.88 -5.50
C ALA A 54 -24.62 -4.27 -5.49
N ASP A 55 -24.51 -3.10 -6.11
CA ASP A 55 -23.39 -2.16 -6.05
C ASP A 55 -23.25 -1.59 -4.63
N GLN A 56 -23.30 -2.47 -3.62
CA GLN A 56 -23.36 -2.13 -2.22
C GLN A 56 -21.95 -1.84 -1.70
N GLY A 57 -21.64 -0.54 -1.65
CA GLY A 57 -20.87 0.02 -0.55
C GLY A 57 -19.36 -0.22 -0.58
N GLN A 58 -18.74 -0.34 -1.76
CA GLN A 58 -17.28 -0.25 -1.83
C GLN A 58 -16.81 1.04 -1.15
N PRO A 59 -15.77 0.99 -0.30
CA PRO A 59 -15.21 2.20 0.28
C PRO A 59 -14.81 3.19 -0.82
N THR A 60 -15.14 4.47 -0.63
CA THR A 60 -14.79 5.55 -1.59
C THR A 60 -13.31 5.89 -1.57
N GLU A 61 -12.59 5.47 -0.53
CA GLU A 61 -11.16 5.63 -0.37
C GLU A 61 -10.38 4.65 -1.28
N PRO A 62 -9.11 4.91 -1.62
CA PRO A 62 -8.31 3.96 -2.39
C PRO A 62 -7.96 2.70 -1.56
N ILE A 63 -7.77 1.58 -2.25
CA ILE A 63 -7.36 0.29 -1.65
C ILE A 63 -5.97 0.38 -0.99
N PHE A 64 -5.10 1.22 -1.54
CA PHE A 64 -3.77 1.47 -1.00
C PHE A 64 -3.49 2.97 -0.89
N PHE A 65 -2.79 3.37 0.17
CA PHE A 65 -2.19 4.68 0.30
C PHE A 65 -0.73 4.66 -0.12
N ILE A 66 -0.26 5.76 -0.71
CA ILE A 66 1.18 5.97 -0.95
C ILE A 66 1.90 6.02 0.40
N CYS A 67 2.96 5.23 0.56
CA CYS A 67 3.76 5.26 1.77
C CYS A 67 4.42 6.65 1.90
N ARG A 68 4.04 7.39 2.94
CA ARG A 68 4.53 8.76 3.18
C ARG A 68 6.02 8.84 3.51
N GLU A 69 6.61 7.75 4.01
CA GLU A 69 8.03 7.74 4.41
C GLU A 69 8.98 7.62 3.20
N CYS A 70 8.64 6.76 2.25
CA CYS A 70 9.43 6.59 1.02
C CYS A 70 8.81 7.30 -0.20
N HIS A 71 7.71 8.04 0.00
CA HIS A 71 6.98 8.73 -1.05
C HIS A 71 6.67 7.86 -2.27
N GLY A 72 6.27 6.60 -2.04
CA GLY A 72 5.93 5.67 -3.12
C GLY A 72 7.09 4.87 -3.71
N LYS A 73 8.35 5.17 -3.35
CA LYS A 73 9.52 4.53 -3.95
C LYS A 73 9.83 3.14 -3.40
N GLY A 74 9.30 2.79 -2.23
CA GLY A 74 9.64 1.54 -1.54
C GLY A 74 11.04 1.54 -0.90
N LYS A 75 11.85 2.56 -1.14
CA LYS A 75 13.20 2.71 -0.61
C LYS A 75 13.40 4.08 0.02
N ILE A 76 14.36 4.15 0.93
CA ILE A 76 14.82 5.39 1.56
C ILE A 76 16.34 5.47 1.47
N LEU A 77 16.87 6.69 1.40
CA LEU A 77 18.31 6.91 1.37
C LEU A 77 18.96 6.46 2.69
N THR A 78 20.12 5.80 2.58
CA THR A 78 21.04 5.56 3.70
C THR A 78 21.75 6.87 4.09
N ALA A 79 22.60 6.82 5.12
CA ALA A 79 23.40 7.98 5.50
C ALA A 79 24.33 8.41 4.36
N GLU A 80 24.99 7.45 3.69
CA GLU A 80 25.84 7.72 2.54
C GLU A 80 25.02 8.27 1.35
N GLY A 81 23.84 7.71 1.10
CA GLY A 81 22.95 8.19 0.05
C GLY A 81 22.49 9.64 0.27
N LYS A 82 22.21 10.02 1.52
CA LYS A 82 21.86 11.41 1.87
C LYS A 82 23.02 12.37 1.62
N GLN A 83 24.21 12.02 2.09
CA GLN A 83 25.42 12.83 1.88
C GLN A 83 25.71 13.05 0.39
N LEU A 84 25.55 12.00 -0.44
CA LEU A 84 25.76 12.14 -1.87
C LEU A 84 24.74 13.09 -2.51
N ILE A 85 23.46 12.99 -2.15
CA ILE A 85 22.44 13.88 -2.69
C ILE A 85 22.65 15.32 -2.22
N GLU A 86 23.04 15.54 -0.97
CA GLU A 86 23.41 16.87 -0.45
C GLU A 86 24.59 17.46 -1.21
N PHE A 87 25.64 16.66 -1.46
CA PHE A 87 26.79 17.07 -2.27
C PHE A 87 26.37 17.44 -3.69
N VAL A 88 25.56 16.61 -4.35
CA VAL A 88 25.07 16.89 -5.72
C VAL A 88 24.21 18.16 -5.73
N ARG A 89 23.33 18.34 -4.75
CA ARG A 89 22.48 19.53 -4.63
C ARG A 89 23.30 20.81 -4.47
N PHE A 90 24.35 20.78 -3.65
CA PHE A 90 25.26 21.92 -3.46
C PHE A 90 25.83 22.41 -4.80
N TRP A 91 26.24 21.50 -5.69
CA TRP A 91 26.80 21.87 -6.99
C TRP A 91 25.75 22.27 -8.03
N ILE A 92 24.52 21.73 -7.95
CA ILE A 92 23.44 22.07 -8.87
C ILE A 92 22.80 23.42 -8.51
N ASN A 93 22.69 23.75 -7.22
CA ASN A 93 22.15 25.02 -6.75
C ASN A 93 22.82 25.43 -5.42
N PRO A 94 23.95 26.17 -5.48
CA PRO A 94 24.72 26.52 -4.28
C PRO A 94 24.04 27.57 -3.38
N ASN A 95 22.87 28.11 -3.76
CA ASN A 95 22.19 29.20 -3.06
C ASN A 95 20.90 28.77 -2.31
N TYR A 96 20.71 27.47 -2.05
CA TYR A 96 19.54 26.93 -1.34
C TYR A 96 19.87 26.42 0.06
#